data_AF-A0A383EAX6-F1
#
_entry.id   AF-A0A383EAX6-F1
#
_cell.length_a   1.000
_cell.length_b   1.000
_cell.length_c   1.000
_cell.angle_alpha   90.00
_cell.angle_beta   90.00
_cell.angle_gamma   90.00
#
_symmetry.space_group_name_H-M   'P 1'
#
loop_
_entity.id
_entity.type
_entity.pdbx_description
1 polymer ?
#
loop_
_entity_poly.entity_id
_entity_poly.type
_entity_poly.pdbx_seq_one_letter_code
_entity_poly.pdbx_strand_id
1 'polypeptide(L)' 'MKKNNYLISPNINNDALTKSVRGIDQDNNQVNTKVIQESALTIFLNNQEIVTLMSIGDYPKYLSVG' A
#
# COMPACT_ATOMS: atom_id res chain seq x y z
N MET A 1 -6.61 5.61 21.03
CA MET A 1 -5.58 5.52 19.96
C MET A 1 -4.84 6.85 19.93
N LYS A 2 -3.51 6.88 20.11
CA LYS A 2 -2.72 8.13 20.15
C LYS A 2 -2.92 8.88 18.82
N LYS A 3 -3.41 10.12 18.88
CA LYS A 3 -3.36 11.04 17.73
C LYS A 3 -1.90 11.43 17.56
N ASN A 4 -1.20 10.76 16.64
CA ASN A 4 0.07 11.30 16.17
C ASN A 4 -0.26 12.51 15.29
N ASN A 5 0.39 13.65 15.56
CA ASN A 5 0.29 14.88 14.76
C ASN A 5 1.03 14.71 13.41
N TYR A 6 0.60 13.75 12.59
CA TYR A 6 1.12 13.62 11.24
C TYR A 6 0.35 14.57 10.30
N LEU A 7 1.08 15.30 9.47
CA LEU A 7 0.51 16.07 8.37
C LEU A 7 -0.09 15.16 7.29
N ILE A 8 0.54 13.99 7.08
CA ILE A 8 0.08 12.93 6.19
C ILE A 8 0.28 11.60 6.94
N SER A 9 -0.79 10.80 7.04
CA SER A 9 -0.76 9.47 7.65
C SER A 9 -1.39 8.45 6.71
N PRO A 10 -0.99 7.18 6.75
CA PRO A 10 -1.60 6.15 5.93
C PRO A 10 -3.11 6.04 6.17
N ASN A 11 -3.89 5.83 5.11
CA ASN A 11 -5.34 5.67 5.24
C ASN A 11 -5.72 4.20 5.49
N ILE A 12 -5.76 3.79 6.75
CA ILE A 12 -6.02 2.40 7.18
C ILE A 12 -7.45 1.94 6.81
N ASN A 13 -8.37 2.89 6.57
CA ASN A 13 -9.75 2.61 6.17
C ASN A 13 -9.91 2.52 4.64
N ASN A 14 -8.84 2.72 3.87
CA ASN A 14 -8.89 2.56 2.42
C ASN A 14 -8.75 1.08 2.05
N ASP A 15 -9.85 0.48 1.65
CA ASP A 15 -9.90 -0.93 1.25
C ASP A 15 -9.15 -1.22 -0.07
N ALA A 16 -8.73 -0.20 -0.82
CA ALA A 16 -7.85 -0.40 -1.98
C ALA A 16 -6.39 -0.74 -1.56
N LEU A 17 -5.97 -0.39 -0.35
CA LEU A 17 -4.59 -0.57 0.13
C LEU A 17 -4.38 -1.91 0.82
N THR A 18 -5.46 -2.59 1.20
CA THR A 18 -5.39 -3.82 1.98
C THR A 18 -6.45 -4.81 1.52
N LYS A 19 -6.10 -6.08 1.45
CA LYS A 19 -7.00 -7.16 1.01
C LYS A 19 -7.11 -8.21 2.10
N SER A 20 -8.33 -8.73 2.32
CA SER A 20 -8.51 -9.89 3.19
C SER A 20 -8.10 -11.15 2.45
N VAL A 21 -7.16 -11.89 3.03
CA VAL A 21 -6.66 -13.16 2.50
C VAL A 21 -6.92 -14.25 3.53
N ARG A 22 -7.50 -15.34 3.06
CA ARG A 22 -7.64 -16.58 3.84
C ARG A 22 -6.39 -17.42 3.63
N GLY A 23 -5.83 -17.91 4.72
CA GLY A 23 -4.65 -18.75 4.72
C GLY A 23 -4.76 -19.87 5.76
N ILE A 24 -3.68 -20.63 5.86
CA ILE A 24 -3.47 -21.63 6.89
C ILE A 24 -2.22 -21.19 7.66
N ASP A 25 -2.28 -21.20 8.98
CA ASP A 25 -1.13 -20.87 9.83
C ASP A 25 -0.18 -22.06 10.03
N GLN A 26 0.89 -21.86 10.81
CA GLN A 26 1.87 -22.91 11.10
C GLN A 26 1.31 -24.12 11.85
N ASP A 27 0.17 -23.96 12.52
CA ASP A 27 -0.50 -24.99 13.32
C ASP A 27 -1.65 -25.66 12.54
N ASN A 28 -1.71 -25.41 11.22
CA ASN A 28 -2.69 -25.93 10.28
C ASN A 28 -4.12 -25.42 10.52
N ASN A 29 -4.30 -24.31 11.22
CA ASN A 29 -5.60 -23.66 11.44
C ASN A 29 -5.90 -22.66 10.33
N GLN A 30 -7.18 -22.53 9.99
CA GLN A 30 -7.61 -21.54 9.00
C GLN A 30 -7.62 -20.13 9.61
N VAL A 31 -6.93 -19.20 8.95
CA VAL A 31 -6.84 -17.80 9.38
C VAL A 31 -7.34 -16.86 8.29
N ASN A 32 -7.90 -15.73 8.69
CA ASN A 32 -8.29 -14.65 7.79
C ASN A 32 -7.58 -13.36 8.22
N THR A 33 -6.68 -12.86 7.37
CA THR A 33 -5.80 -11.73 7.70
C THR A 33 -5.92 -10.63 6.65
N LYS A 34 -5.92 -9.37 7.11
CA LYS A 34 -5.83 -8.20 6.22
C LYS A 34 -4.36 -7.99 5.87
N VAL A 35 -4.01 -8.19 4.60
CA VAL A 35 -2.64 -7.99 4.09
C VAL A 35 -2.56 -6.72 3.26
N ILE A 36 -1.38 -6.12 3.21
CA ILE A 36 -1.13 -4.94 2.38
C ILE A 36 -1.15 -5.37 0.91
N GLN A 37 -1.80 -4.58 0.07
CA GLN A 37 -1.81 -4.79 -1.37
C GLN A 37 -0.79 -3.86 -2.02
N GLU A 38 0.21 -4.44 -2.67
CA GLU A 38 1.14 -3.69 -3.53
C GLU A 38 0.64 -3.67 -4.97
N SER A 39 0.98 -2.62 -5.70
CA SER A 39 0.65 -2.41 -7.10
C SER A 39 1.79 -1.70 -7.80
N ALA A 40 1.95 -1.99 -9.09
CA ALA A 40 2.94 -1.32 -9.93
C ALA A 40 2.58 0.17 -10.08
N LEU A 41 3.56 1.04 -9.86
CA LEU A 41 3.46 2.48 -10.09
C LEU A 41 4.59 2.91 -11.01
N THR A 42 4.23 3.38 -12.20
CA THR A 42 5.18 3.90 -13.19
C THR A 42 5.24 5.43 -13.10
N ILE A 43 6.45 5.98 -12.99
CA ILE A 43 6.71 7.41 -12.97
C ILE A 43 7.19 7.86 -14.34
N PHE A 44 6.55 8.91 -14.87
CA PHE A 44 6.94 9.57 -16.11
C PHE A 44 7.44 10.99 -15.83
N LEU A 45 8.49 11.41 -16.52
CA LEU A 45 8.97 12.78 -16.54
C LEU A 45 9.18 13.21 -17.99
N ASN A 46 8.62 14.35 -18.38
CA ASN A 46 8.66 14.84 -19.77
C ASN A 46 8.23 13.78 -20.80
N ASN A 47 7.12 13.08 -20.52
CA ASN A 47 6.56 12.02 -21.36
C ASN A 47 7.46 10.77 -21.53
N GLN A 48 8.50 10.60 -20.71
CA GLN A 48 9.38 9.44 -20.73
C GLN A 48 9.23 8.64 -19.44
N GLU A 49 9.12 7.32 -19.55
CA GLU A 49 9.15 6.43 -18.38
C GLU A 49 10.53 6.49 -17.72
N ILE A 50 10.54 6.75 -16.41
CA ILE A 50 11.77 6.86 -15.62
C ILE A 50 11.99 5.60 -14.78
N VAL A 51 10.94 5.12 -14.12
CA VAL A 51 10.98 3.95 -13.25
C VAL A 51 9.59 3.37 -13.03
N THR A 52 9.51 2.05 -12.84
CA THR A 52 8.33 1.36 -12.32
C THR A 52 8.68 0.73 -10.96
N LEU A 53 7.88 1.06 -9.94
CA LEU A 53 8.06 0.66 -8.54
C LEU A 53 6.91 -0.27 -8.12
N MET A 54 7.14 -1.21 -7.21
CA MET A 54 6.05 -1.82 -6.43
C MET A 54 5.76 -0.93 -5.22
N SER A 55 4.52 -0.49 -5.07
CA SER A 55 4.14 0.41 -3.97
C SER A 55 2.73 0.13 -3.45
N ILE A 56 2.44 0.59 -2.24
CA ILE A 56 1.12 0.44 -1.60
C ILE A 56 0.03 1.31 -2.27
N GLY A 57 0.42 2.38 -2.96
CA GLY A 57 -0.51 3.25 -3.69
C GLY A 57 -1.33 4.22 -2.83
N ASP A 58 -1.00 4.41 -1.54
CA ASP A 58 -1.74 5.30 -0.62
C ASP A 58 -1.62 6.80 -1.02
N TYR A 59 -0.46 7.21 -1.54
CA TYR A 59 -0.21 8.57 -2.04
C TYR A 59 0.81 8.63 -3.19
N PRO A 60 0.47 8.17 -4.41
CA PRO A 60 1.41 8.11 -5.53
C PRO A 60 1.93 9.50 -5.95
N LYS A 61 1.15 10.56 -5.75
CA LYS A 61 1.56 11.94 -6.09
C LYS A 61 2.74 12.43 -5.25
N TYR A 62 2.72 12.18 -3.94
CA TYR A 62 3.83 12.59 -3.07
C TYR A 62 5.06 11.73 -3.33
N LEU A 63 4.86 10.44 -3.61
CA LEU A 63 5.96 9.55 -3.99
C LEU A 63 6.64 9.97 -5.29
N SER A 64 5.91 10.51 -6.27
CA SER A 64 6.50 10.98 -7.53
C SER A 64 7.32 12.27 -7.44
N VAL A 65 7.24 12.99 -6.32
CA VAL A 65 7.99 14.24 -6.11
C VAL A 65 9.35 14.00 -5.45
N GLY A 66 9.42 13.03 -4.53
CA GLY A 66 10.63 12.70 -3.76
C GLY A 66 11.60 11.86 -4.56
#